data_AF-A0A4Q9FPU9-F1
#
_entry.id   AF-A0A4Q9FPU9-F1
#
_cell.length_a   1.000
_cell.length_b   1.000
_cell.length_c   1.000
_cell.angle_alpha   90.00
_cell.angle_beta   90.00
_cell.angle_gamma   90.00
#
_symmetry.space_group_name_H-M   'P 1'
#
loop_
_entity.id
_entity.type
_entity.pdbx_description
1 polymer ?
#
loop_
_entity_poly.entity_id
_entity_poly.type
_entity_poly.pdbx_seq_one_letter_code
_entity_poly.pdbx_strand_id
1 'polypeptide(L)'
;MKFQTKNLKDMIFQLKYRILLSFFACTFGCYAQILDASEELIIKLSDSSEVKIYKKVNGFDDTSNEYYCLPSHLKFSESKSKEPEFSLLIYAEKSGNQGGILHFLTTWGLSLQQRNEAESILRTLKGDEARLMGAVTPELDTQYSNINIIGSSPLVKALNTSATSLGKVPTYSNSKTASSFKLNSYNAQALKTAIANNSQDLKDIFLSMHFVIKFRKKGKSTPHKTVYKLEQNLYKLLNTQS
;
A
#
# COMPACT_ATOMS: atom_id res chain seq x y z
N MET A 1 -31.69 55.73 -4.98
CA MET A 1 -30.81 54.55 -5.10
C MET A 1 -31.70 53.30 -5.05
N LYS A 2 -32.06 52.70 -6.20
CA LYS A 2 -32.96 51.53 -6.27
C LYS A 2 -32.14 50.24 -6.15
N PHE A 3 -32.29 49.49 -5.07
CA PHE A 3 -31.72 48.14 -4.95
C PHE A 3 -32.56 47.16 -5.76
N GLN A 4 -31.95 46.57 -6.79
CA GLN A 4 -32.55 45.43 -7.50
C GLN A 4 -32.47 44.20 -6.61
N THR A 5 -33.61 43.77 -6.08
CA THR A 5 -33.77 42.45 -5.47
C THR A 5 -33.74 41.40 -6.57
N LYS A 6 -32.59 40.73 -6.76
CA LYS A 6 -32.52 39.53 -7.61
C LYS A 6 -33.49 38.47 -7.06
N ASN A 7 -34.31 37.91 -7.95
CA ASN A 7 -35.33 36.94 -7.60
C ASN A 7 -34.70 35.68 -7.01
N LEU A 8 -35.11 35.27 -5.81
CA LEU A 8 -34.57 34.13 -5.08
C LEU A 8 -34.60 32.83 -5.92
N LYS A 9 -35.58 32.71 -6.82
CA LYS A 9 -35.71 31.58 -7.76
C LYS A 9 -34.55 31.51 -8.76
N ASP A 10 -34.08 32.64 -9.25
CA ASP A 10 -32.96 32.71 -10.19
C ASP A 10 -31.64 32.38 -9.50
N MET A 11 -31.48 32.79 -8.23
CA MET A 11 -30.32 32.41 -7.41
C MET A 11 -30.27 30.90 -7.15
N ILE A 12 -31.41 30.27 -6.83
CA ILE A 12 -31.49 28.82 -6.61
C ILE A 12 -31.23 28.06 -7.91
N PHE A 13 -31.73 28.56 -9.06
CA PHE A 13 -31.49 27.96 -10.36
C PHE A 13 -30.00 28.00 -10.76
N GLN A 14 -29.34 29.15 -10.58
CA GLN A 14 -27.91 29.31 -10.85
C GLN A 14 -27.02 28.48 -9.92
N LEU A 15 -27.41 28.32 -8.65
CA LEU A 15 -26.69 27.47 -7.69
C LEU A 15 -26.80 25.98 -8.05
N LYS A 16 -27.99 25.51 -8.43
CA LYS A 16 -28.20 24.13 -8.90
C LYS A 16 -27.38 23.83 -10.15
N TYR A 17 -27.33 24.75 -11.10
CA TYR A 17 -26.55 24.59 -12.33
C TYR A 17 -25.04 24.53 -12.05
N ARG A 18 -24.54 25.35 -11.11
CA ARG A 18 -23.13 25.31 -10.68
C ARG A 18 -22.76 24.01 -9.96
N ILE A 19 -23.64 23.49 -9.10
CA ILE A 19 -23.45 22.19 -8.44
C ILE A 19 -23.44 21.05 -9.48
N LEU A 20 -24.34 21.10 -10.46
CA LEU A 20 -24.40 20.10 -11.54
C LEU A 20 -23.13 20.13 -12.43
N LEU A 21 -22.61 21.33 -12.74
CA LEU A 21 -21.39 21.50 -13.52
C LEU A 21 -20.14 21.00 -12.77
N SER A 22 -20.08 21.19 -11.44
CA SER A 22 -19.00 20.64 -10.60
C SER A 22 -19.03 19.11 -10.53
N PHE A 23 -20.20 18.48 -10.59
CA PHE A 23 -20.29 17.01 -10.66
C PHE A 23 -19.86 16.44 -12.02
N PHE A 24 -20.05 17.19 -13.11
CA PHE A 24 -19.66 16.74 -14.46
C PHE A 24 -18.15 16.90 -14.71
N ALA A 25 -17.47 17.84 -14.05
CA ALA A 25 -16.03 18.06 -14.19
C ALA A 25 -15.16 17.00 -13.47
N CYS A 26 -15.75 16.11 -12.65
CA CYS A 26 -15.01 15.05 -11.94
C CYS A 26 -14.87 13.74 -12.73
N THR A 27 -15.36 13.66 -13.97
CA THR A 27 -15.16 12.47 -14.82
C THR A 27 -13.86 12.54 -15.62
N PHE A 28 -12.79 13.07 -15.04
CA PHE A 28 -11.45 12.85 -15.59
C PHE A 28 -11.15 11.37 -15.43
N GLY A 29 -11.16 10.66 -16.56
CA GLY A 29 -10.92 9.23 -16.62
C GLY A 29 -9.66 8.87 -15.82
N CYS A 30 -9.79 7.85 -14.96
CA CYS A 30 -8.65 7.14 -14.39
C CYS A 30 -7.84 6.54 -15.56
N TYR A 31 -6.97 7.32 -16.17
CA TYR A 31 -5.96 6.79 -17.07
C TYR A 31 -5.05 5.91 -16.23
N ALA A 32 -5.28 4.60 -16.31
CA ALA A 32 -4.42 3.62 -15.69
C ALA A 32 -2.98 3.88 -16.14
N GLN A 33 -2.09 4.06 -15.18
CA GLN A 33 -0.68 4.36 -15.45
C GLN A 33 -0.04 3.15 -16.13
N ILE A 34 0.57 3.37 -17.30
CA ILE A 34 1.31 2.35 -18.05
C ILE A 34 2.79 2.67 -17.93
N LEU A 35 3.57 1.70 -17.46
CA LEU A 35 5.00 1.84 -17.22
C LEU A 35 5.80 1.25 -18.39
N ASP A 36 6.96 1.83 -18.69
CA ASP A 36 7.87 1.29 -19.69
C ASP A 36 8.69 0.14 -19.09
N ALA A 37 8.47 -1.09 -19.58
CA ALA A 37 9.16 -2.28 -19.09
C ALA A 37 10.68 -2.28 -19.37
N SER A 38 11.16 -1.43 -20.28
CA SER A 38 12.57 -1.35 -20.66
C SER A 38 13.37 -0.32 -19.88
N GLU A 39 12.70 0.58 -19.16
CA GLU A 39 13.32 1.65 -18.36
C GLU A 39 13.15 1.37 -16.86
N GLU A 40 13.58 0.19 -16.42
CA GLU A 40 13.70 -0.12 -14.99
C GLU A 40 14.90 0.60 -14.39
N LEU A 41 14.68 1.28 -13.28
CA LEU A 41 15.71 1.83 -12.43
C LEU A 41 15.53 1.32 -11.00
N ILE A 42 16.63 0.86 -10.39
CA ILE A 42 16.68 0.51 -8.98
C ILE A 42 17.43 1.63 -8.26
N ILE A 43 16.74 2.33 -7.35
CA ILE A 43 17.35 3.33 -6.47
C ILE A 43 17.56 2.69 -5.10
N LYS A 44 18.80 2.70 -4.63
CA LYS A 44 19.15 2.32 -3.25
C LYS A 44 19.11 3.57 -2.37
N LEU A 45 18.38 3.49 -1.27
CA LEU A 45 18.24 4.57 -0.28
C LEU A 45 19.28 4.43 0.84
N SER A 46 19.41 5.48 1.65
CA SER A 46 20.31 5.60 2.79
C SER A 46 20.08 4.55 3.87
N ASP A 47 18.82 4.11 4.05
CA ASP A 47 18.44 3.00 4.93
C ASP A 47 18.74 1.61 4.32
N SER A 48 19.48 1.58 3.21
CA SER A 48 19.82 0.39 2.41
C SER A 48 18.62 -0.33 1.77
N SER A 49 17.42 0.23 1.85
CA SER A 49 16.27 -0.25 1.11
C SER A 49 16.40 0.08 -0.38
N GLU A 50 15.65 -0.64 -1.21
CA GLU A 50 15.63 -0.45 -2.66
C GLU A 50 14.24 -0.09 -3.15
N VAL A 51 14.18 0.82 -4.12
CA VAL A 51 12.96 1.26 -4.78
C VAL A 51 13.09 0.98 -6.27
N LYS A 52 12.17 0.16 -6.80
CA LYS A 52 12.03 -0.05 -8.25
C LYS A 52 11.19 1.06 -8.84
N ILE A 53 11.75 1.76 -9.81
CA ILE A 53 11.16 2.91 -10.49
C ILE A 53 11.11 2.64 -11.98
N TYR A 54 10.03 3.05 -12.62
CA TYR A 54 9.84 2.95 -14.05
C TYR A 54 9.38 4.28 -14.62
N LYS A 55 9.81 4.56 -15.85
CA LYS A 55 9.33 5.71 -16.63
C LYS A 55 7.87 5.49 -17.04
N LYS A 56 7.05 6.54 -17.01
CA LYS A 56 5.68 6.52 -17.52
C LYS A 56 5.66 6.65 -19.03
N VAL A 57 4.79 5.88 -19.66
CA VAL A 57 4.52 5.94 -21.10
C VAL A 57 3.36 6.90 -21.36
N ASN A 58 3.58 7.95 -22.16
CA ASN A 58 2.53 8.91 -22.56
C ASN A 58 1.95 8.63 -23.96
N GLY A 59 2.61 7.80 -24.77
CA GLY A 59 2.19 7.51 -26.15
C GLY A 59 2.88 6.27 -26.74
N PHE A 60 2.88 6.16 -28.08
CA PHE A 60 3.64 5.10 -28.77
C PHE A 60 5.14 5.39 -28.80
N ASP A 61 5.53 6.67 -28.95
CA ASP A 61 6.92 7.14 -29.01
C ASP A 61 7.22 8.33 -28.07
N ASP A 62 6.24 8.83 -27.30
CA ASP A 62 6.45 9.96 -26.39
C ASP A 62 6.81 9.47 -24.98
N THR A 63 8.03 9.80 -24.55
CA THR A 63 8.53 9.48 -23.23
C THR A 63 8.44 10.70 -22.33
N SER A 64 7.53 10.67 -21.37
CA SER A 64 7.41 11.68 -20.32
C SER A 64 8.65 11.71 -19.43
N ASN A 65 8.98 12.83 -18.78
CA ASN A 65 9.98 12.83 -17.69
C ASN A 65 9.38 12.38 -16.35
N GLU A 66 8.23 11.72 -16.37
CA GLU A 66 7.49 11.25 -15.20
C GLU A 66 7.88 9.81 -14.89
N TYR A 67 8.18 9.54 -13.62
CA TYR A 67 8.59 8.24 -13.12
C TYR A 67 7.70 7.82 -11.95
N TYR A 68 7.42 6.52 -11.85
CA TYR A 68 6.62 5.93 -10.79
C TYR A 68 7.37 4.78 -10.12
N CYS A 69 7.27 4.68 -8.80
CA CYS A 69 7.75 3.49 -8.09
C CYS A 69 6.69 2.39 -8.05
N LEU A 70 7.14 1.13 -7.99
CA LEU A 70 6.25 0.01 -7.69
C LEU A 70 5.85 0.00 -6.21
N PRO A 71 4.74 -0.70 -5.86
CA PRO A 71 4.43 -0.97 -4.46
C PRO A 71 5.63 -1.56 -3.73
N SER A 72 5.99 -1.00 -2.59
CA SER A 72 7.19 -1.38 -1.83
C SER A 72 7.02 -1.01 -0.37
N HIS A 73 8.00 -1.32 0.49
CA HIS A 73 8.03 -0.82 1.87
C HIS A 73 6.76 -1.12 2.69
N LEU A 74 6.28 -2.37 2.61
CA LEU A 74 5.22 -2.84 3.50
C LEU A 74 5.70 -2.78 4.95
N LYS A 75 4.92 -2.10 5.79
CA LYS A 75 5.21 -1.82 7.20
C LYS A 75 3.94 -1.84 8.04
N PHE A 76 4.08 -1.97 9.36
CA PHE A 76 2.99 -1.59 10.24
C PHE A 76 2.74 -0.10 10.09
N SER A 77 1.46 0.25 10.08
CA SER A 77 1.05 1.64 10.16
C SER A 77 1.48 2.22 11.50
N GLU A 78 1.69 3.53 11.55
CA GLU A 78 2.06 4.23 12.78
C GLU A 78 0.91 5.09 13.30
N SER A 79 0.83 5.18 14.62
CA SER A 79 -0.04 6.11 15.33
C SER A 79 0.53 7.54 15.25
N LYS A 80 -0.22 8.52 15.79
CA LYS A 80 0.30 9.89 15.92
C LYS A 80 1.54 9.98 16.84
N SER A 81 1.73 9.03 17.74
CA SER A 81 2.91 8.92 18.62
C SER A 81 4.08 8.18 17.96
N LYS A 82 3.99 7.84 16.67
CA LYS A 82 4.99 7.04 15.92
C LYS A 82 5.16 5.61 16.45
N GLU A 83 4.17 5.11 17.18
CA GLU A 83 4.15 3.72 17.63
C GLU A 83 3.49 2.85 16.55
N PRO A 84 4.00 1.62 16.30
CA PRO A 84 3.35 0.70 15.39
C PRO A 84 1.92 0.37 15.86
N GLU A 85 0.97 0.43 14.95
CA GLU A 85 -0.42 0.03 15.17
C GLU A 85 -0.54 -1.50 15.10
N PHE A 86 0.07 -2.15 16.08
CA PHE A 86 0.11 -3.59 16.28
C PHE A 86 -0.24 -3.90 17.75
N SER A 87 -1.12 -4.86 17.97
CA SER A 87 -1.55 -5.26 19.32
C SER A 87 -1.77 -6.75 19.40
N LEU A 88 -1.09 -7.41 20.34
CA LEU A 88 -1.37 -8.76 20.79
C LEU A 88 -1.85 -8.72 22.23
N LEU A 89 -3.14 -8.95 22.46
CA LEU A 89 -3.75 -9.02 23.78
C LEU A 89 -4.01 -10.48 24.14
N ILE A 90 -3.45 -10.93 25.26
CA ILE A 90 -3.69 -12.27 25.83
C ILE A 90 -4.65 -12.12 27.00
N TYR A 91 -5.71 -12.92 27.04
CA TYR A 91 -6.72 -12.87 28.09
C TYR A 91 -7.04 -14.27 28.61
N ALA A 92 -7.63 -14.36 29.80
CA ALA A 92 -8.17 -15.59 30.36
C ALA A 92 -9.70 -15.59 30.20
N GLU A 93 -10.26 -16.64 29.61
CA GLU A 93 -11.70 -16.86 29.61
C GLU A 93 -12.18 -17.38 30.97
N LYS A 94 -13.46 -17.16 31.29
CA LYS A 94 -14.09 -17.58 32.56
C LYS A 94 -13.99 -19.09 32.82
N SER A 95 -13.78 -19.89 31.77
CA SER A 95 -13.57 -21.35 31.83
C SER A 95 -12.13 -21.76 32.16
N GLY A 96 -11.22 -20.81 32.40
CA GLY A 96 -9.79 -21.06 32.64
C GLY A 96 -8.95 -21.19 31.37
N ASN A 97 -9.57 -21.21 30.19
CA ASN A 97 -8.86 -21.24 28.92
C ASN A 97 -8.31 -19.85 28.57
N GLN A 98 -7.00 -19.73 28.38
CA GLN A 98 -6.41 -18.50 27.86
C GLN A 98 -6.72 -18.37 26.36
N GLY A 99 -6.77 -17.15 25.84
CA GLY A 99 -6.98 -16.85 24.43
C GLY A 99 -6.25 -15.58 24.05
N GLY A 100 -6.34 -15.18 22.79
CA GLY A 100 -5.69 -13.95 22.34
C GLY A 100 -6.44 -13.23 21.23
N ILE A 101 -6.32 -11.90 21.21
CA ILE A 101 -6.70 -11.06 20.08
C ILE A 101 -5.42 -10.48 19.51
N LEU A 102 -5.18 -10.74 18.23
CA LEU A 102 -4.16 -10.04 17.45
C LEU A 102 -4.88 -9.06 16.52
N HIS A 103 -4.43 -7.82 16.52
CA HIS A 103 -4.91 -6.79 15.60
C HIS A 103 -3.73 -5.97 15.12
N PHE A 104 -3.67 -5.70 13.82
CA PHE A 104 -2.68 -4.79 13.28
C PHE A 104 -3.19 -4.02 12.06
N LEU A 105 -2.65 -2.82 11.88
CA LEU A 105 -2.82 -2.01 10.68
C LEU A 105 -1.51 -2.03 9.89
N THR A 106 -1.60 -2.26 8.58
CA THR A 106 -0.45 -2.17 7.67
C THR A 106 -0.65 -1.09 6.63
N THR A 107 0.47 -0.56 6.16
CA THR A 107 0.57 0.35 5.02
C THR A 107 1.73 -0.10 4.14
N TRP A 108 1.74 0.32 2.89
CA TRP A 108 2.89 0.15 2.00
C TRP A 108 3.23 1.48 1.34
N GLY A 109 4.46 1.65 0.91
CA GLY A 109 4.94 2.82 0.22
C GLY A 109 6.01 3.59 0.99
N LEU A 110 6.68 4.49 0.26
CA LEU A 110 7.74 5.31 0.79
C LEU A 110 7.21 6.29 1.83
N SER A 111 8.00 6.52 2.88
CA SER A 111 7.86 7.71 3.71
C SER A 111 8.13 8.99 2.90
N LEU A 112 7.74 10.14 3.43
CA LEU A 112 8.06 11.42 2.78
C LEU A 112 9.58 11.62 2.61
N GLN A 113 10.36 11.23 3.62
CA GLN A 113 11.82 11.31 3.57
C GLN A 113 12.39 10.40 2.48
N GLN A 114 11.97 9.13 2.44
CA GLN A 114 12.40 8.17 1.41
C GLN A 114 11.99 8.63 0.01
N ARG A 115 10.80 9.23 -0.15
CA ARG A 115 10.36 9.80 -1.42
C ARG A 115 11.27 10.94 -1.88
N ASN A 116 11.58 11.88 -0.99
CA ASN A 116 12.42 13.03 -1.31
C ASN A 116 13.84 12.58 -1.67
N GLU A 117 14.38 11.61 -0.93
CA GLU A 117 15.67 10.99 -1.23
C GLU A 117 15.65 10.31 -2.60
N ALA A 118 14.65 9.47 -2.87
CA ALA A 118 14.49 8.78 -4.15
C ALA A 118 14.38 9.78 -5.32
N GLU A 119 13.65 10.88 -5.15
CA GLU A 119 13.53 11.92 -6.17
C GLU A 119 14.86 12.65 -6.43
N SER A 120 15.61 12.97 -5.37
CA SER A 120 16.94 13.58 -5.51
C SER A 120 17.91 12.66 -6.27
N ILE A 121 17.91 11.37 -5.96
CA ILE A 121 18.75 10.38 -6.65
C ILE A 121 18.29 10.22 -8.10
N LEU A 122 16.98 10.16 -8.35
CA LEU A 122 16.42 10.08 -9.70
C LEU A 122 16.88 11.26 -10.58
N ARG A 123 16.81 12.49 -10.07
CA ARG A 123 17.27 13.68 -10.81
C ARG A 123 18.76 13.64 -11.11
N THR A 124 19.56 13.14 -10.17
CA THR A 124 21.01 12.94 -10.39
C THR A 124 21.27 11.95 -11.54
N LEU A 125 20.44 10.91 -11.67
CA LEU A 125 20.62 9.84 -12.65
C LEU A 125 20.00 10.12 -14.03
N LYS A 126 18.90 10.88 -14.09
CA LYS A 126 18.11 11.10 -15.31
C LYS A 126 17.98 12.57 -15.72
N GLY A 127 18.54 13.50 -14.94
CA GLY A 127 18.50 14.95 -15.16
C GLY A 127 17.43 15.67 -14.34
N ASP A 128 17.55 16.99 -14.22
CA ASP A 128 16.72 17.83 -13.35
C ASP A 128 15.23 17.85 -13.70
N GLU A 129 14.89 17.53 -14.95
CA GLU A 129 13.51 17.44 -15.43
C GLU A 129 12.80 16.14 -15.02
N ALA A 130 13.54 15.15 -14.50
CA ALA A 130 12.97 13.89 -14.03
C ALA A 130 12.14 14.10 -12.75
N ARG A 131 10.92 13.58 -12.75
CA ARG A 131 9.96 13.77 -11.64
C ARG A 131 9.46 12.44 -11.11
N LEU A 132 9.63 12.22 -9.81
CA LEU A 132 9.02 11.08 -9.12
C LEU A 132 7.57 11.42 -8.76
N MET A 133 6.63 10.85 -9.51
CA MET A 133 5.20 11.11 -9.34
C MET A 133 4.62 10.41 -8.10
N GLY A 134 5.35 9.42 -7.57
CA GLY A 134 4.96 8.60 -6.43
C GLY A 134 4.84 7.14 -6.82
N ALA A 135 4.08 6.38 -6.04
CA ALA A 135 3.78 5.00 -6.39
C ALA A 135 2.82 4.94 -7.57
N VAL A 136 2.98 3.93 -8.41
CA VAL A 136 1.96 3.54 -9.37
C VAL A 136 0.66 3.21 -8.62
N THR A 137 -0.50 3.50 -9.20
CA THR A 137 -1.80 3.01 -8.71
C THR A 137 -2.06 1.65 -9.36
N PRO A 138 -1.73 0.52 -8.69
CA PRO A 138 -1.94 -0.81 -9.22
C PRO A 138 -3.42 -1.17 -9.37
N GLU A 139 -3.70 -2.11 -10.25
CA GLU A 139 -4.94 -2.89 -10.19
C GLU A 139 -4.83 -3.98 -9.10
N LEU A 140 -5.97 -4.43 -8.58
CA LEU A 140 -6.01 -5.56 -7.67
C LEU A 140 -5.96 -6.87 -8.45
N ASP A 141 -5.18 -7.83 -7.93
CA ASP A 141 -5.31 -9.22 -8.33
C ASP A 141 -6.64 -9.76 -7.79
N THR A 142 -7.57 -10.11 -8.68
CA THR A 142 -8.90 -10.59 -8.28
C THR A 142 -8.85 -11.96 -7.60
N GLN A 143 -7.78 -12.73 -7.79
CA GLN A 143 -7.57 -14.00 -7.09
C GLN A 143 -7.07 -13.78 -5.65
N TYR A 144 -6.34 -12.68 -5.41
CA TYR A 144 -5.67 -12.37 -4.15
C TYR A 144 -5.94 -10.92 -3.70
N SER A 145 -7.23 -10.58 -3.54
CA SER A 145 -7.67 -9.21 -3.22
C SER A 145 -7.49 -8.79 -1.75
N ASN A 146 -7.13 -9.74 -0.88
CA ASN A 146 -6.84 -9.52 0.54
C ASN A 146 -5.35 -9.78 0.84
N ILE A 147 -4.87 -9.27 1.97
CA ILE A 147 -3.55 -9.64 2.50
C ILE A 147 -3.51 -11.15 2.72
N ASN A 148 -2.42 -11.78 2.29
CA ASN A 148 -2.16 -13.19 2.55
C ASN A 148 -1.06 -13.34 3.61
N ILE A 149 -1.20 -14.37 4.45
CA ILE A 149 -0.14 -14.80 5.37
C ILE A 149 0.42 -16.11 4.82
N ILE A 150 1.68 -16.09 4.46
CA ILE A 150 2.37 -17.21 3.82
C ILE A 150 3.66 -17.53 4.56
N GLY A 151 4.24 -18.68 4.24
CA GLY A 151 5.52 -19.11 4.79
C GLY A 151 5.50 -20.57 5.22
N SER A 152 6.58 -21.01 5.85
CA SER A 152 6.79 -22.41 6.26
C SER A 152 6.59 -22.64 7.77
N SER A 153 6.51 -21.59 8.59
CA SER A 153 6.32 -21.75 10.04
C SER A 153 4.95 -22.38 10.36
N PRO A 154 4.85 -23.26 11.37
CA PRO A 154 3.56 -23.74 11.90
C PRO A 154 2.61 -22.60 12.32
N LEU A 155 3.15 -21.44 12.69
CA LEU A 155 2.36 -20.25 13.04
C LEU A 155 1.60 -19.67 11.85
N VAL A 156 2.00 -19.94 10.60
CA VAL A 156 1.26 -19.53 9.41
C VAL A 156 -0.13 -20.16 9.41
N LYS A 157 -0.22 -21.46 9.71
CA LYS A 157 -1.51 -22.15 9.82
C LYS A 157 -2.34 -21.58 10.96
N ALA A 158 -1.71 -21.35 12.11
CA ALA A 158 -2.37 -20.76 13.28
C ALA A 158 -2.99 -19.38 12.97
N LEU A 159 -2.24 -18.51 12.30
CA LEU A 159 -2.72 -17.18 11.91
C LEU A 159 -3.85 -17.26 10.88
N ASN A 160 -3.68 -18.07 9.83
CA ASN A 160 -4.71 -18.20 8.80
C ASN A 160 -6.03 -18.79 9.32
N THR A 161 -5.99 -19.78 10.22
CA THR A 161 -7.22 -20.36 10.78
C THR A 161 -7.87 -19.49 11.86
N SER A 162 -7.10 -18.61 12.49
CA SER A 162 -7.58 -17.70 13.54
C SER A 162 -8.03 -16.35 12.99
N ALA A 163 -7.80 -16.08 11.70
CA ALA A 163 -8.15 -14.81 11.08
C ALA A 163 -9.66 -14.59 11.10
N THR A 164 -10.10 -13.50 11.73
CA THR A 164 -11.48 -13.03 11.66
C THR A 164 -11.67 -12.06 10.51
N SER A 165 -10.60 -11.34 10.14
CA SER A 165 -10.56 -10.47 8.97
C SER A 165 -9.12 -10.33 8.49
N LEU A 166 -8.90 -10.52 7.19
CA LEU A 166 -7.67 -10.11 6.52
C LEU A 166 -8.01 -8.90 5.66
N GLY A 167 -7.31 -7.79 5.87
CA GLY A 167 -7.60 -6.54 5.20
C GLY A 167 -7.51 -6.64 3.68
N LYS A 168 -8.35 -5.87 2.97
CA LYS A 168 -8.22 -5.73 1.52
C LYS A 168 -6.89 -5.07 1.18
N VAL A 169 -6.25 -5.51 0.09
CA VAL A 169 -5.02 -4.88 -0.40
C VAL A 169 -5.35 -3.44 -0.82
N PRO A 170 -4.69 -2.41 -0.28
CA PRO A 170 -4.96 -1.03 -0.68
C PRO A 170 -4.23 -0.72 -1.99
N THR A 171 -4.92 -0.12 -2.95
CA THR A 171 -4.32 0.33 -4.23
C THR A 171 -3.63 1.68 -4.15
N TYR A 172 -3.76 2.39 -3.02
CA TYR A 172 -3.09 3.66 -2.79
C TYR A 172 -1.98 3.50 -1.76
N SER A 173 -0.81 4.04 -2.10
CA SER A 173 0.34 4.12 -1.20
C SER A 173 -0.04 4.84 0.10
N ASN A 174 0.55 4.38 1.20
CA ASN A 174 0.37 4.83 2.58
C ASN A 174 -1.08 4.76 3.11
N SER A 175 -1.99 4.08 2.40
CA SER A 175 -3.34 3.79 2.91
C SER A 175 -3.32 2.61 3.88
N LYS A 176 -4.06 2.74 4.99
CA LYS A 176 -4.12 1.72 6.05
C LYS A 176 -5.07 0.58 5.65
N THR A 177 -4.69 -0.63 6.00
CA THR A 177 -5.56 -1.81 5.93
C THR A 177 -5.44 -2.62 7.22
N ALA A 178 -6.54 -3.22 7.66
CA ALA A 178 -6.66 -3.84 8.99
C ALA A 178 -6.73 -5.36 8.90
N SER A 179 -6.01 -6.05 9.78
CA SER A 179 -6.12 -7.49 9.96
C SER A 179 -6.38 -7.82 11.44
N SER A 180 -7.25 -8.81 11.66
CA SER A 180 -7.75 -9.19 12.98
C SER A 180 -7.80 -10.70 13.13
N PHE A 181 -7.44 -11.20 14.30
CA PHE A 181 -7.37 -12.63 14.60
C PHE A 181 -7.90 -12.90 16.00
N LYS A 182 -8.65 -13.99 16.13
CA LYS A 182 -9.08 -14.57 17.42
C LYS A 182 -8.33 -15.88 17.64
N LEU A 183 -7.27 -15.81 18.44
CA LEU A 183 -6.37 -16.91 18.75
C LEU A 183 -6.94 -17.75 19.91
N ASN A 184 -6.86 -19.07 19.78
CA ASN A 184 -7.07 -19.96 20.92
C ASN A 184 -5.86 -19.93 21.87
N SER A 185 -5.98 -20.56 23.05
CA SER A 185 -4.92 -20.61 24.08
C SER A 185 -3.54 -20.97 23.53
N TYR A 186 -3.49 -22.07 22.77
CA TYR A 186 -2.26 -22.62 22.23
C TYR A 186 -1.59 -21.65 21.25
N ASN A 187 -2.35 -21.16 20.27
CA ASN A 187 -1.85 -20.23 19.25
C ASN A 187 -1.44 -18.88 19.85
N ALA A 188 -2.20 -18.39 20.83
CA ALA A 188 -1.93 -17.13 21.51
C ALA A 188 -0.60 -17.19 22.28
N GLN A 189 -0.37 -18.26 23.04
CA GLN A 189 0.87 -18.45 23.78
C GLN A 189 2.07 -18.75 22.86
N ALA A 190 1.87 -19.52 21.78
CA ALA A 190 2.91 -19.79 20.79
C ALA A 190 3.37 -18.49 20.11
N LEU A 191 2.43 -17.66 19.66
CA LEU A 191 2.75 -16.37 19.04
C LEU A 191 3.40 -15.40 20.04
N LYS A 192 2.89 -15.32 21.28
CA LYS A 192 3.49 -14.51 22.35
C LYS A 192 4.96 -14.90 22.59
N THR A 193 5.22 -16.20 22.72
CA THR A 193 6.57 -16.73 22.92
C THR A 193 7.47 -16.44 21.73
N ALA A 194 6.97 -16.62 20.51
CA ALA A 194 7.71 -16.33 19.28
C ALA A 194 8.12 -14.86 19.19
N ILE A 195 7.20 -13.93 19.50
CA ILE A 195 7.46 -12.48 19.53
C ILE A 195 8.45 -12.13 20.64
N ALA A 196 8.23 -12.59 21.87
CA ALA A 196 9.11 -12.28 23.01
C ALA A 196 10.55 -12.78 22.79
N ASN A 197 10.72 -13.94 22.16
CA ASN A 197 12.02 -14.55 21.93
C ASN A 197 12.63 -14.22 20.57
N ASN A 198 11.96 -13.41 19.74
CA ASN A 198 12.41 -13.13 18.38
C ASN A 198 12.73 -14.42 17.59
N SER A 199 11.84 -15.41 17.72
CA SER A 199 12.12 -16.78 17.26
C SER A 199 12.29 -16.86 15.75
N GLN A 200 12.99 -17.91 15.31
CA GLN A 200 13.19 -18.20 13.89
C GLN A 200 11.85 -18.35 13.14
N ASP A 201 10.80 -18.84 13.82
CA ASP A 201 9.45 -18.95 13.25
C ASP A 201 8.95 -17.63 12.65
N LEU A 202 9.23 -16.49 13.28
CA LEU A 202 8.80 -15.19 12.77
C LEU A 202 9.48 -14.80 11.46
N LYS A 203 10.70 -15.30 11.23
CA LYS A 203 11.45 -15.09 9.99
C LYS A 203 10.93 -15.97 8.85
N ASP A 204 10.08 -16.94 9.15
CA ASP A 204 9.46 -17.82 8.17
C ASP A 204 7.97 -17.50 7.97
N ILE A 205 7.52 -16.31 8.40
CA ILE A 205 6.17 -15.78 8.19
C ILE A 205 6.25 -14.48 7.38
N PHE A 206 5.45 -14.38 6.33
CA PHE A 206 5.41 -13.21 5.46
C PHE A 206 3.97 -12.72 5.29
N LEU A 207 3.81 -11.40 5.33
CA LEU A 207 2.62 -10.73 4.80
C LEU A 207 2.85 -10.48 3.32
N SER A 208 1.88 -10.86 2.49
CA SER A 208 1.93 -10.73 1.03
C SER A 208 0.75 -9.93 0.50
N MET A 209 1.03 -8.94 -0.35
CA MET A 209 0.06 -8.18 -1.13
C MET A 209 0.30 -8.43 -2.62
N HIS A 210 -0.77 -8.70 -3.35
CA HIS A 210 -0.71 -8.99 -4.77
C HIS A 210 -1.34 -7.84 -5.56
N PHE A 211 -0.58 -7.35 -6.53
CA PHE A 211 -0.94 -6.23 -7.37
C PHE A 211 -0.85 -6.65 -8.84
N VAL A 212 -1.58 -5.95 -9.70
CA VAL A 212 -1.46 -6.07 -11.14
C VAL A 212 -0.98 -4.75 -11.71
N ILE A 213 0.20 -4.77 -12.34
CA ILE A 213 0.85 -3.60 -12.93
C ILE A 213 0.76 -3.69 -14.44
N LYS A 214 0.45 -2.57 -15.10
CA LYS A 214 0.44 -2.46 -16.56
C LYS A 214 1.79 -1.97 -17.06
N PHE A 215 2.38 -2.75 -17.94
CA PHE A 215 3.61 -2.42 -18.61
C PHE A 215 3.42 -2.39 -20.12
N ARG A 216 4.18 -1.54 -20.81
CA ARG A 216 4.33 -1.58 -22.27
C ARG A 216 5.80 -1.84 -22.60
N LYS A 217 6.03 -2.69 -23.59
CA LYS A 217 7.36 -2.90 -24.18
C LYS A 217 7.46 -2.06 -25.45
N LYS A 218 8.62 -1.43 -25.70
CA LYS A 218 8.90 -0.71 -26.94
C LYS A 218 8.53 -1.56 -28.16
N GLY A 219 7.83 -0.95 -29.13
CA GLY A 219 7.36 -1.63 -30.35
C GLY A 219 6.09 -2.48 -30.19
N LYS A 220 5.44 -2.51 -29.01
CA LYS A 220 4.12 -3.14 -28.81
C LYS A 220 3.06 -2.09 -28.47
N SER A 221 1.95 -2.09 -29.21
CA SER A 221 0.81 -1.19 -28.97
C SER A 221 0.05 -1.52 -27.69
N THR A 222 -0.15 -2.82 -27.42
CA THR A 222 -0.97 -3.29 -26.30
C THR A 222 -0.13 -3.42 -25.02
N PRO A 223 -0.52 -2.78 -23.90
CA PRO A 223 0.05 -3.03 -22.60
C PRO A 223 -0.17 -4.49 -22.17
N HIS A 224 0.81 -5.08 -21.49
CA HIS A 224 0.65 -6.35 -20.81
C HIS A 224 0.50 -6.12 -19.31
N LYS A 225 -0.19 -7.04 -18.64
CA LYS A 225 -0.38 -7.03 -17.19
C LYS A 225 0.56 -8.02 -16.55
N THR A 226 1.20 -7.60 -15.46
CA THR A 226 2.11 -8.44 -14.68
C THR A 226 1.65 -8.47 -13.24
N VAL A 227 1.58 -9.67 -12.66
CA VAL A 227 1.34 -9.82 -11.22
C VAL A 227 2.62 -9.44 -10.49
N TYR A 228 2.49 -8.49 -9.57
CA TYR A 228 3.56 -8.00 -8.71
C TYR A 228 3.25 -8.35 -7.27
N LYS A 229 4.19 -9.02 -6.61
CA LYS A 229 4.05 -9.47 -5.23
C LYS A 229 4.90 -8.59 -4.32
N LEU A 230 4.26 -7.94 -3.36
CA LEU A 230 4.94 -7.23 -2.28
C LEU A 230 4.89 -8.09 -1.03
N GLU A 231 6.05 -8.55 -0.58
CA GLU A 231 6.17 -9.35 0.64
C GLU A 231 6.97 -8.60 1.68
N GLN A 232 6.55 -8.74 2.94
CA GLN A 232 7.40 -8.37 4.05
C GLN A 232 7.33 -9.43 5.14
N ASN A 233 8.52 -9.70 5.66
CA ASN A 233 8.72 -10.65 6.73
C ASN A 233 8.19 -10.13 8.06
N LEU A 234 7.48 -10.97 8.84
CA LEU A 234 6.88 -10.55 10.10
C LEU A 234 7.93 -10.20 11.16
N TYR A 235 9.04 -10.95 11.23
CA TYR A 235 10.16 -10.59 12.11
C TYR A 235 10.70 -9.20 11.78
N LYS A 236 10.88 -8.87 10.49
CA LYS A 236 11.27 -7.51 10.09
C LYS A 236 10.24 -6.49 10.55
N LEU A 237 8.94 -6.68 10.21
CA LEU A 237 7.86 -5.75 10.60
C LEU A 237 7.83 -5.42 12.09
N LEU A 238 8.05 -6.43 12.95
CA LEU A 238 8.03 -6.27 14.41
C LEU A 238 9.28 -5.56 14.95
N ASN A 239 10.39 -5.61 14.20
CA ASN A 239 11.69 -5.11 14.63
C ASN A 239 12.16 -3.87 13.83
N THR A 240 11.34 -3.28 12.95
CA THR A 240 11.68 -2.05 12.19
C THR A 240 11.66 -0.78 13.07
N GLN A 241 12.10 -0.86 14.32
CA GLN A 241 12.35 0.27 15.21
C GLN A 241 13.86 0.41 15.38
N SER A 242 14.52 0.98 14.37
CA SER A 242 15.90 1.47 14.44
C SER A 242 16.12 2.56 13.38
#